data_AF-A0A1I3JXN3-F1
#
_entry.id   AF-A0A1I3JXN3-F1
#
_cell.length_a   1.000
_cell.length_b   1.000
_cell.length_c   1.000
_cell.angle_alpha   90.00
_cell.angle_beta   90.00
_cell.angle_gamma   90.00
#
_symmetry.space_group_name_H-M   'P 1'
#
loop_
_entity.id
_entity.type
_entity.pdbx_description
1 polymer ?
#
loop_
_entity_poly.entity_id
_entity_poly.type
_entity_poly.pdbx_seq_one_letter_code
_entity_poly.pdbx_strand_id
1 'polypeptide(L)'
;MRLFFALCFFTLFFSCNNEKKHYGDWTYDWSTSITEDGDVPSRVKISKDSIKFRYLYFDYWSSFPVKFSNNKLEFNGLKFKTKFDKDTLIFNKHFRVFKTNDTIVNSEFLREDNFVSINLPKIDSDFTKYKISNITYIIKYGQRRDNKQYSLNLNDKYSNFKDLKRFLHDHHEKHDYKSSILLFCDKNAKMLEIEKMLCWFQYMNKLKIALVNNININFDKHEPFYSYETLNLKLPPEIENDKYFSKITSNLAPPPPPFSLIKESNILILKLNKNKIFNNKKELDISELKALIEKSIRGDKLIISLYDLDSDYNSFMKMNATINLCYKNIRNENVLLKHKKAFDELNIEEQNSIKKEIPNKSIWNYSIPHFNSLIEENGNFLGLNINTIN
;
A
#
# COMPACT_ATOMS: atom_id res chain seq x y z
N MET A 1 23.45 -65.25 17.56
CA MET A 1 22.74 -64.78 16.35
C MET A 1 21.37 -64.12 16.62
N ARG A 2 20.63 -64.47 17.69
CA ARG A 2 19.33 -63.84 18.02
C ARG A 2 19.40 -62.45 18.67
N LEU A 3 20.53 -62.07 19.28
CA LEU A 3 20.70 -60.74 19.91
C LEU A 3 20.93 -59.60 18.89
N PHE A 4 21.49 -59.90 17.72
CA PHE A 4 21.81 -58.90 16.69
C PHE A 4 20.56 -58.42 15.93
N PHE A 5 19.59 -59.32 15.73
CA PHE A 5 18.31 -58.97 15.09
C PHE A 5 17.41 -58.08 15.96
N ALA A 6 17.48 -58.22 17.30
CA ALA A 6 16.75 -57.35 18.22
C ALA A 6 17.32 -55.92 18.24
N LEU A 7 18.64 -55.75 18.11
CA LEU A 7 19.27 -54.43 18.04
C LEU A 7 18.94 -53.69 16.73
N CYS A 8 18.87 -54.42 15.60
CA CYS A 8 18.48 -53.83 14.32
C CYS A 8 16.98 -53.44 14.27
N PHE A 9 16.11 -54.11 15.02
CA PHE A 9 14.70 -53.72 15.13
C PHE A 9 14.50 -52.47 16.00
N PHE A 10 15.31 -52.27 17.05
CA PHE A 10 15.23 -51.05 17.88
C PHE A 10 15.79 -49.80 17.18
N THR A 11 16.75 -49.93 16.25
CA THR A 11 17.25 -48.79 15.48
C THR A 11 16.34 -48.38 14.32
N LEU A 12 15.43 -49.26 13.88
CA LEU A 12 14.44 -48.96 12.82
C LEU A 12 13.14 -48.32 13.34
N PHE A 13 12.87 -48.32 14.65
CA PHE A 13 11.59 -47.86 15.21
C PHE A 13 11.57 -46.46 15.86
N PHE A 14 12.67 -45.68 15.86
CA PHE A 14 12.66 -44.32 16.43
C PHE A 14 13.45 -43.26 15.63
N SER A 15 13.39 -43.32 14.29
CA SER A 15 13.52 -42.11 13.48
C SER A 15 12.15 -41.70 12.94
N CYS A 16 11.18 -41.50 13.84
CA CYS A 16 10.01 -40.70 13.51
C CYS A 16 10.52 -39.29 13.25
N ASN A 17 10.71 -38.95 11.97
CA ASN A 17 11.22 -37.65 11.58
C ASN A 17 10.32 -36.55 12.18
N ASN A 18 10.81 -35.87 13.24
CA ASN A 18 10.05 -34.90 14.06
C ASN A 18 9.57 -33.68 13.23
N GLU A 19 10.00 -33.58 11.98
CA GLU A 19 9.56 -32.58 11.00
C GLU A 19 8.04 -32.55 10.85
N LYS A 20 7.38 -33.72 10.79
CA LYS A 20 5.92 -33.81 10.64
C LYS A 20 5.14 -33.14 11.77
N LYS A 21 5.74 -32.98 12.96
CA LYS A 21 5.11 -32.28 14.09
C LYS A 21 4.94 -30.78 13.83
N HIS A 22 5.78 -30.20 12.96
CA HIS A 22 5.70 -28.78 12.59
C HIS A 22 4.60 -28.52 11.57
N TYR A 23 4.15 -29.53 10.82
CA TYR A 23 3.22 -29.33 9.72
C TYR A 23 1.82 -28.99 10.23
N GLY A 24 1.16 -28.10 9.51
CA GLY A 24 -0.21 -27.71 9.80
C GLY A 24 -0.48 -26.22 9.59
N ASP A 25 -1.71 -25.86 9.88
CA ASP A 25 -2.16 -24.49 9.98
C ASP A 25 -2.11 -24.07 11.45
N TRP A 26 -1.53 -22.89 11.67
CA TRP A 26 -1.26 -22.33 12.98
C TRP A 26 -1.80 -20.89 13.06
N THR A 27 -2.26 -20.51 14.23
CA THR A 27 -2.72 -19.16 14.55
C THR A 27 -1.65 -18.45 15.37
N TYR A 28 -1.38 -17.19 15.06
CA TYR A 28 -0.38 -16.41 15.78
C TYR A 28 -0.84 -16.11 17.22
N ASP A 29 0.07 -16.25 18.21
CA ASP A 29 -0.17 -15.89 19.61
C ASP A 29 0.18 -14.42 19.89
N TRP A 30 -0.80 -13.55 19.80
CA TRP A 30 -0.59 -12.11 19.93
C TRP A 30 -0.23 -11.70 21.35
N SER A 31 -0.54 -12.52 22.36
CA SER A 31 -0.17 -12.26 23.76
C SER A 31 1.33 -12.28 24.01
N THR A 32 2.09 -12.79 23.04
CA THR A 32 3.55 -12.94 23.11
C THR A 32 4.31 -12.07 22.13
N SER A 33 3.60 -11.19 21.41
CA SER A 33 4.24 -10.20 20.54
C SER A 33 5.18 -9.33 21.38
N ILE A 34 6.45 -9.29 21.01
CA ILE A 34 7.43 -8.36 21.57
C ILE A 34 7.52 -7.07 20.75
N THR A 35 6.71 -6.97 19.70
CA THR A 35 6.58 -5.75 18.90
C THR A 35 5.37 -4.96 19.40
N GLU A 36 5.63 -3.83 20.07
CA GLU A 36 4.60 -2.97 20.69
C GLU A 36 3.66 -2.32 19.65
N ASP A 37 4.09 -2.23 18.39
CA ASP A 37 3.38 -1.56 17.28
C ASP A 37 3.30 -2.42 16.00
N GLY A 38 3.47 -3.75 16.12
CA GLY A 38 3.78 -4.61 14.98
C GLY A 38 2.57 -5.01 14.13
N ASP A 39 2.70 -4.82 12.82
CA ASP A 39 1.82 -5.39 11.81
C ASP A 39 2.16 -6.89 11.63
N VAL A 40 1.79 -7.70 12.62
CA VAL A 40 2.21 -9.12 12.75
C VAL A 40 1.34 -10.08 11.92
N PRO A 41 1.82 -11.30 11.63
CA PRO A 41 1.00 -12.31 10.96
C PRO A 41 -0.24 -12.72 11.76
N SER A 42 -1.35 -12.99 11.09
CA SER A 42 -2.52 -13.61 11.72
C SER A 42 -2.42 -15.13 11.77
N ARG A 43 -1.84 -15.75 10.73
CA ARG A 43 -1.71 -17.20 10.59
C ARG A 43 -0.35 -17.59 10.04
N VAL A 44 0.04 -18.82 10.35
CA VAL A 44 1.24 -19.47 9.82
C VAL A 44 0.84 -20.83 9.26
N LYS A 45 1.31 -21.16 8.06
CA LYS A 45 1.13 -22.49 7.46
C LYS A 45 2.50 -23.11 7.22
N ILE A 46 2.72 -24.30 7.75
CA ILE A 46 3.99 -25.02 7.58
C ILE A 46 3.71 -26.31 6.81
N SER A 47 4.37 -26.45 5.65
CA SER A 47 4.39 -27.66 4.83
C SER A 47 5.79 -28.29 4.84
N LYS A 48 5.94 -29.38 4.07
CA LYS A 48 7.22 -30.09 3.91
C LYS A 48 8.37 -29.20 3.42
N ASP A 49 8.04 -28.22 2.60
CA ASP A 49 8.97 -27.42 1.79
C ASP A 49 8.78 -25.91 1.94
N SER A 50 7.69 -25.46 2.57
CA SER A 50 7.42 -24.04 2.78
C SER A 50 6.92 -23.70 4.18
N ILE A 51 7.25 -22.49 4.62
CA ILE A 51 6.55 -21.80 5.70
C ILE A 51 5.92 -20.54 5.14
N LYS A 52 4.64 -20.33 5.42
CA LYS A 52 3.86 -19.19 4.94
C LYS A 52 3.29 -18.39 6.10
N PHE A 53 3.31 -17.08 5.99
CA PHE A 53 2.74 -16.14 6.96
C PHE A 53 1.61 -15.37 6.30
N ARG A 54 0.47 -15.26 6.97
CA ARG A 54 -0.68 -14.49 6.48
C ARG A 54 -0.70 -13.12 7.11
N TYR A 55 -0.84 -12.08 6.29
CA TYR A 55 -1.08 -10.73 6.78
C TYR A 55 -2.39 -10.63 7.57
N LEU A 56 -2.48 -9.68 8.48
CA LEU A 56 -3.63 -9.57 9.37
C LEU A 56 -4.91 -9.18 8.63
N TYR A 57 -4.81 -8.21 7.73
CA TYR A 57 -5.99 -7.47 7.26
C TYR A 57 -6.65 -8.00 5.98
N PHE A 58 -5.99 -8.86 5.19
CA PHE A 58 -6.48 -9.41 3.92
C PHE A 58 -5.71 -10.68 3.50
N ASP A 59 -6.10 -11.33 2.39
CA ASP A 59 -5.42 -12.54 1.90
C ASP A 59 -4.07 -12.26 1.26
N TYR A 60 -3.05 -12.18 2.10
CA TYR A 60 -1.69 -12.05 1.63
C TYR A 60 -0.78 -13.03 2.36
N TRP A 61 -0.17 -13.95 1.60
CA TRP A 61 0.70 -14.98 2.13
C TRP A 61 2.15 -14.77 1.68
N SER A 62 3.03 -14.45 2.62
CA SER A 62 4.47 -14.45 2.39
C SER A 62 4.99 -15.88 2.54
N SER A 63 5.59 -16.46 1.51
CA SER A 63 6.04 -17.86 1.50
C SER A 63 7.56 -17.95 1.42
N PHE A 64 8.14 -18.81 2.27
CA PHE A 64 9.58 -19.06 2.31
C PHE A 64 9.88 -20.54 2.20
N PRO A 65 10.94 -20.94 1.47
CA PRO A 65 11.50 -22.28 1.60
C PRO A 65 11.89 -22.55 3.05
N VAL A 66 11.60 -23.75 3.54
CA VAL A 66 11.92 -24.16 4.90
C VAL A 66 12.78 -25.41 4.91
N LYS A 67 13.73 -25.48 5.84
CA LYS A 67 14.51 -26.68 6.15
C LYS A 67 14.26 -27.07 7.59
N PHE A 68 14.11 -28.37 7.81
CA PHE A 68 13.91 -28.93 9.14
C PHE A 68 15.16 -29.67 9.60
N SER A 69 15.45 -29.57 10.89
CA SER A 69 16.36 -30.46 11.60
C SER A 69 15.82 -30.67 13.01
N ASN A 70 16.35 -31.63 13.77
CA ASN A 70 15.77 -31.98 15.07
C ASN A 70 15.63 -30.75 16.00
N ASN A 71 14.39 -30.41 16.36
CA ASN A 71 14.00 -29.22 17.14
C ASN A 71 14.52 -27.89 16.58
N LYS A 72 14.69 -27.79 15.26
CA LYS A 72 15.16 -26.60 14.57
C LYS A 72 14.46 -26.42 13.23
N LEU A 73 14.16 -25.17 12.91
CA LEU A 73 13.52 -24.77 11.65
C LEU A 73 14.35 -23.62 11.06
N GLU A 74 14.68 -23.70 9.77
CA GLU A 74 15.46 -22.69 9.06
C GLU A 74 14.69 -22.17 7.85
N PHE A 75 14.54 -20.85 7.75
CA PHE A 75 13.89 -20.16 6.63
C PHE A 75 14.36 -18.71 6.59
N ASN A 76 14.29 -18.08 5.41
CA ASN A 76 14.74 -16.69 5.22
C ASN A 76 16.16 -16.41 5.75
N GLY A 77 17.07 -17.39 5.66
CA GLY A 77 18.43 -17.29 6.20
C GLY A 77 18.54 -17.33 7.74
N LEU A 78 17.43 -17.46 8.45
CA LEU A 78 17.34 -17.47 9.92
C LEU A 78 17.16 -18.90 10.43
N LYS A 79 17.75 -19.18 11.61
CA LYS A 79 17.66 -20.47 12.30
C LYS A 79 16.89 -20.32 13.61
N PHE A 80 15.86 -21.12 13.78
CA PHE A 80 14.97 -21.09 14.93
C PHE A 80 15.06 -22.41 15.69
N LYS A 81 15.30 -22.38 17.00
CA LYS A 81 15.07 -23.52 17.89
C LYS A 81 13.57 -23.65 18.11
N THR A 82 13.02 -24.84 17.91
CA THR A 82 11.60 -25.12 18.11
C THR A 82 11.37 -25.94 19.37
N LYS A 83 10.29 -25.63 20.08
CA LYS A 83 9.76 -26.43 21.19
C LYS A 83 8.26 -26.61 21.00
N PHE A 84 7.78 -27.82 21.23
CA PHE A 84 6.35 -28.11 21.30
C PHE A 84 5.90 -28.13 22.76
N ASP A 85 4.80 -27.46 23.04
CA ASP A 85 4.08 -27.53 24.31
C ASP A 85 2.59 -27.72 24.01
N LYS A 86 2.12 -28.96 24.16
CA LYS A 86 0.80 -29.41 23.67
C LYS A 86 0.60 -28.99 22.20
N ASP A 87 -0.37 -28.14 21.93
CA ASP A 87 -0.72 -27.63 20.60
C ASP A 87 -0.04 -26.29 20.26
N THR A 88 0.95 -25.89 21.05
CA THR A 88 1.76 -24.69 20.84
C THR A 88 3.11 -25.05 20.24
N LEU A 89 3.45 -24.39 19.13
CA LEU A 89 4.80 -24.37 18.57
C LEU A 89 5.48 -23.05 18.95
N ILE A 90 6.63 -23.15 19.62
CA ILE A 90 7.41 -22.00 20.11
C ILE A 90 8.72 -21.93 19.35
N PHE A 91 9.05 -20.75 18.82
CA PHE A 91 10.31 -20.45 18.14
C PHE A 91 11.18 -19.55 19.02
N ASN A 92 12.41 -19.97 19.32
CA ASN A 92 13.43 -19.20 20.06
C ASN A 92 12.97 -18.57 21.41
N LYS A 93 11.83 -19.00 21.97
CA LYS A 93 11.15 -18.60 23.24
C LYS A 93 10.10 -17.46 23.14
N HIS A 94 10.04 -16.71 22.04
CA HIS A 94 9.20 -15.51 21.94
C HIS A 94 8.03 -15.68 20.98
N PHE A 95 8.31 -16.08 19.74
CA PHE A 95 7.29 -16.27 18.73
C PHE A 95 6.53 -17.59 18.97
N ARG A 96 5.24 -17.51 19.28
CA ARG A 96 4.38 -18.68 19.53
C ARG A 96 3.22 -18.74 18.55
N VAL A 97 2.88 -19.96 18.17
CA VAL A 97 1.72 -20.24 17.31
C VAL A 97 0.97 -21.48 17.83
N PHE A 98 -0.36 -21.47 17.73
CA PHE A 98 -1.24 -22.57 18.18
C PHE A 98 -1.88 -23.28 17.01
N LYS A 99 -2.13 -24.59 17.09
CA LYS A 99 -2.86 -25.30 16.02
C LYS A 99 -4.28 -24.75 15.86
N THR A 100 -4.71 -24.55 14.62
CA THR A 100 -6.00 -23.91 14.27
C THR A 100 -7.25 -24.67 14.74
N ASN A 101 -7.13 -25.93 15.20
CA ASN A 101 -8.28 -26.73 15.64
C ASN A 101 -8.80 -26.37 17.05
N ASP A 102 -8.07 -25.57 17.84
CA ASP A 102 -8.51 -25.17 19.18
C ASP A 102 -9.19 -23.79 19.16
N THR A 103 -10.47 -23.83 19.51
CA THR A 103 -11.53 -22.81 19.49
C THR A 103 -11.27 -21.47 20.21
N ILE A 104 -10.07 -21.21 20.73
CA ILE A 104 -9.84 -20.11 21.68
C ILE A 104 -9.63 -18.75 21.00
N VAL A 105 -9.30 -18.71 19.70
CA VAL A 105 -9.09 -17.44 18.98
C VAL A 105 -10.00 -17.35 17.74
N ASN A 106 -11.30 -17.53 17.95
CA ASN A 106 -12.32 -16.84 17.14
C ASN A 106 -12.40 -15.38 17.63
N SER A 107 -11.29 -14.64 17.56
CA SER A 107 -11.34 -13.21 17.81
C SER A 107 -12.23 -12.58 16.73
N GLU A 108 -13.15 -11.71 17.13
CA GLU A 108 -14.08 -11.02 16.22
C GLU A 108 -13.35 -10.34 15.04
N PHE A 109 -12.05 -10.07 15.20
CA PHE A 109 -11.13 -9.50 14.21
C PHE A 109 -10.71 -10.45 13.06
N LEU A 110 -10.93 -11.77 13.16
CA LEU A 110 -10.38 -12.76 12.21
C LEU A 110 -11.45 -13.54 11.43
N ARG A 111 -12.69 -13.05 11.33
CA ARG A 111 -13.75 -13.71 10.54
C ARG A 111 -13.30 -13.85 9.08
N GLU A 112 -12.99 -15.09 8.67
CA GLU A 112 -12.43 -15.36 7.34
C GLU A 112 -13.37 -14.94 6.20
N ASP A 113 -14.67 -14.91 6.50
CA ASP A 113 -15.75 -14.55 5.59
C ASP A 113 -15.75 -13.07 5.19
N ASN A 114 -15.03 -12.21 5.93
CA ASN A 114 -14.99 -10.77 5.67
C ASN A 114 -13.66 -10.29 5.05
N PHE A 115 -12.79 -11.18 4.60
CA PHE A 115 -11.55 -10.78 3.94
C PHE A 115 -11.73 -10.44 2.46
N VAL A 116 -11.00 -9.43 2.02
CA VAL A 116 -10.67 -9.21 0.61
C VAL A 116 -9.37 -9.96 0.26
N SER A 117 -9.24 -10.37 -0.98
CA SER A 117 -7.99 -10.73 -1.64
C SER A 117 -7.51 -9.48 -2.38
N ILE A 118 -6.37 -8.94 -1.96
CA ILE A 118 -5.76 -7.74 -2.52
C ILE A 118 -4.39 -8.12 -3.06
N ASN A 119 -4.21 -7.96 -4.36
CA ASN A 119 -2.90 -7.98 -4.99
C ASN A 119 -2.36 -6.57 -5.08
N LEU A 120 -1.42 -6.18 -4.21
CA LEU A 120 -0.85 -4.84 -4.26
C LEU A 120 0.04 -4.63 -5.50
N PRO A 121 0.09 -3.40 -6.05
CA PRO A 121 1.08 -3.03 -7.07
C PRO A 121 2.51 -3.27 -6.58
N LYS A 122 3.37 -3.71 -7.51
CA LYS A 122 4.83 -3.78 -7.29
C LYS A 122 5.50 -2.64 -8.03
N ILE A 123 6.04 -1.67 -7.27
CA ILE A 123 6.62 -0.45 -7.83
C ILE A 123 8.10 -0.38 -7.45
N ASP A 124 9.00 -0.16 -8.41
CA ASP A 124 10.44 -0.10 -8.15
C ASP A 124 10.85 1.26 -7.55
N SER A 125 10.63 1.47 -6.25
CA SER A 125 11.01 2.72 -5.57
C SER A 125 10.73 2.74 -4.06
N ASP A 126 11.73 3.12 -3.27
CA ASP A 126 11.56 3.41 -1.84
C ASP A 126 10.84 4.75 -1.63
N PHE A 127 9.50 4.75 -1.54
CA PHE A 127 8.76 6.00 -1.32
C PHE A 127 8.85 6.50 0.11
N THR A 128 8.22 5.79 1.04
CA THR A 128 8.23 6.05 2.48
C THR A 128 7.71 4.79 3.18
N LYS A 129 8.39 4.35 4.24
CA LYS A 129 7.82 3.36 5.17
C LYS A 129 7.00 4.12 6.20
N TYR A 130 5.72 3.77 6.34
CA TYR A 130 4.87 4.43 7.33
C TYR A 130 5.13 3.82 8.71
N LYS A 131 5.34 4.66 9.73
CA LYS A 131 5.29 4.23 11.14
C LYS A 131 3.91 4.58 11.68
N ILE A 132 3.22 3.60 12.27
CA ILE A 132 1.88 3.77 12.83
C ILE A 132 2.00 4.65 14.08
N SER A 133 1.69 5.94 13.96
CA SER A 133 1.53 6.82 15.12
C SER A 133 0.49 7.87 14.76
N ASN A 134 -0.79 7.51 14.96
CA ASN A 134 -2.03 8.31 15.00
C ASN A 134 -3.24 7.43 14.62
N ILE A 135 -4.47 7.92 14.85
CA ILE A 135 -5.70 7.32 14.31
C ILE A 135 -5.56 7.25 12.78
N THR A 136 -5.43 6.02 12.28
CA THR A 136 -5.22 5.74 10.86
C THR A 136 -6.43 4.98 10.33
N TYR A 137 -7.08 5.54 9.32
CA TYR A 137 -8.20 4.88 8.66
C TYR A 137 -7.66 3.85 7.67
N ILE A 138 -7.88 2.57 7.97
CA ILE A 138 -7.53 1.47 7.07
C ILE A 138 -8.71 1.21 6.14
N ILE A 139 -8.53 1.53 4.87
CA ILE A 139 -9.54 1.33 3.82
C ILE A 139 -8.99 0.31 2.83
N LYS A 140 -9.81 -0.69 2.50
CA LYS A 140 -9.43 -1.78 1.62
C LYS A 140 -10.40 -1.87 0.45
N TYR A 141 -9.87 -2.01 -0.75
CA TYR A 141 -10.67 -2.26 -1.95
C TYR A 141 -10.08 -3.41 -2.75
N GLY A 142 -10.82 -4.52 -2.87
CA GLY A 142 -10.31 -5.71 -3.52
C GLY A 142 -11.40 -6.74 -3.76
N GLN A 143 -11.01 -7.87 -4.35
CA GLN A 143 -11.94 -8.95 -4.63
C GLN A 143 -12.29 -9.69 -3.35
N ARG A 144 -13.57 -9.91 -3.06
CA ARG A 144 -13.97 -10.77 -1.95
C ARG A 144 -13.51 -12.21 -2.21
N ARG A 145 -13.15 -12.92 -1.15
CA ARG A 145 -12.68 -14.32 -1.31
C ARG A 145 -13.80 -15.26 -1.74
N ASP A 146 -15.00 -15.03 -1.24
CA ASP A 146 -16.18 -15.89 -1.37
C ASP A 146 -16.81 -15.83 -2.77
N ASN A 147 -17.00 -14.63 -3.32
CA ASN A 147 -17.71 -14.43 -4.58
C ASN A 147 -16.90 -13.74 -5.69
N LYS A 148 -15.64 -13.39 -5.41
CA LYS A 148 -14.70 -12.70 -6.32
C LYS A 148 -15.14 -11.31 -6.79
N GLN A 149 -16.23 -10.76 -6.27
CA GLN A 149 -16.67 -9.41 -6.60
C GLN A 149 -15.75 -8.38 -5.93
N TYR A 150 -15.46 -7.27 -6.62
CA TYR A 150 -14.78 -6.15 -5.99
C TYR A 150 -15.67 -5.51 -4.93
N SER A 151 -15.11 -5.21 -3.76
CA SER A 151 -15.86 -4.60 -2.67
C SER A 151 -14.97 -3.72 -1.82
N LEU A 152 -15.58 -2.64 -1.32
CA LEU A 152 -15.02 -1.82 -0.26
C LEU A 152 -15.16 -2.57 1.06
N ASN A 153 -14.08 -2.59 1.82
CA ASN A 153 -14.04 -3.14 3.16
C ASN A 153 -13.48 -2.08 4.10
N LEU A 154 -14.31 -1.70 5.08
CA LEU A 154 -14.00 -0.73 6.12
C LEU A 154 -13.84 -1.52 7.42
N ASN A 155 -12.62 -1.53 7.95
CA ASN A 155 -12.21 -2.40 9.07
C ASN A 155 -12.45 -3.90 8.81
N ASP A 156 -13.49 -4.46 9.42
CA ASP A 156 -13.88 -5.86 9.45
C ASP A 156 -15.18 -6.13 8.68
N LYS A 157 -15.72 -5.13 7.96
CA LYS A 157 -17.02 -5.21 7.28
C LYS A 157 -16.95 -4.76 5.83
N TYR A 158 -17.67 -5.48 4.97
CA TYR A 158 -17.97 -5.00 3.62
C TYR A 158 -18.92 -3.81 3.70
N SER A 159 -18.72 -2.83 2.82
CA SER A 159 -19.44 -1.56 2.88
C SER A 159 -19.71 -1.01 1.48
N ASN A 160 -20.69 -0.12 1.39
CA ASN A 160 -20.93 0.68 0.20
C ASN A 160 -20.09 1.96 0.27
N PHE A 161 -19.82 2.60 -0.88
CA PHE A 161 -19.08 3.86 -0.91
C PHE A 161 -19.74 4.98 -0.08
N LYS A 162 -21.08 4.97 0.05
CA LYS A 162 -21.81 5.93 0.89
C LYS A 162 -21.47 5.82 2.39
N ASP A 163 -21.02 4.64 2.83
CA ASP A 163 -20.67 4.39 4.23
C ASP A 163 -19.33 5.04 4.60
N LEU A 164 -18.51 5.43 3.61
CA LEU A 164 -17.26 6.18 3.83
C LEU A 164 -17.50 7.47 4.62
N LYS A 165 -18.61 8.16 4.36
CA LYS A 165 -18.96 9.39 5.09
C LYS A 165 -19.03 9.14 6.59
N ARG A 166 -19.79 8.10 7.00
CA ARG A 166 -19.93 7.75 8.41
C ARG A 166 -18.62 7.26 9.00
N PHE A 167 -17.94 6.34 8.30
CA PHE A 167 -16.67 5.78 8.74
C PHE A 167 -15.61 6.84 9.03
N LEU A 168 -15.50 7.85 8.16
CA LEU A 168 -14.56 8.94 8.30
C LEU A 168 -15.04 10.03 9.28
N HIS A 169 -16.32 10.05 9.65
CA HIS A 169 -16.92 11.03 10.57
C HIS A 169 -16.87 10.56 12.03
N ASP A 170 -17.03 9.27 12.29
CA ASP A 170 -17.19 8.71 13.65
C ASP A 170 -15.96 8.89 14.57
N HIS A 171 -14.82 9.42 14.09
CA HIS A 171 -13.64 9.76 14.92
C HIS A 171 -13.34 11.28 14.99
N HIS A 172 -14.32 12.14 14.70
CA HIS A 172 -14.20 13.61 14.74
C HIS A 172 -14.33 14.23 16.14
N GLU A 173 -13.97 13.53 17.22
CA GLU A 173 -13.85 14.21 18.52
C GLU A 173 -12.66 15.18 18.48
N LYS A 174 -13.00 16.44 18.18
CA LYS A 174 -12.22 17.68 18.32
C LYS A 174 -10.77 17.65 17.79
N HIS A 175 -10.62 18.20 16.58
CA HIS A 175 -9.44 18.92 16.07
C HIS A 175 -8.28 18.16 15.40
N ASP A 176 -8.30 16.85 15.20
CA ASP A 176 -7.14 16.21 14.55
C ASP A 176 -7.27 16.08 13.02
N TYR A 177 -6.94 17.17 12.33
CA TYR A 177 -6.71 17.22 10.86
C TYR A 177 -5.53 16.32 10.40
N LYS A 178 -4.92 15.54 11.30
CA LYS A 178 -3.77 14.66 11.04
C LYS A 178 -4.14 13.19 10.83
N SER A 179 -5.41 12.82 10.78
CA SER A 179 -5.82 11.44 10.49
C SER A 179 -5.35 11.03 9.08
N SER A 180 -4.48 10.02 8.99
CA SER A 180 -4.02 9.47 7.71
C SER A 180 -4.95 8.37 7.20
N ILE A 181 -5.28 8.39 5.91
CA ILE A 181 -5.95 7.27 5.23
C ILE A 181 -4.86 6.36 4.66
N LEU A 182 -4.86 5.08 5.05
CA LEU A 182 -4.13 4.02 4.37
C LEU A 182 -5.08 3.30 3.42
N LEU A 183 -4.82 3.41 2.12
CA LEU A 183 -5.61 2.76 1.08
C LEU A 183 -4.87 1.54 0.54
N PHE A 184 -5.37 0.36 0.85
CA PHE A 184 -4.96 -0.90 0.25
C PHE A 184 -5.90 -1.20 -0.92
N CYS A 185 -5.36 -1.26 -2.14
CA CYS A 185 -6.17 -1.49 -3.31
C CYS A 185 -5.58 -2.57 -4.21
N ASP A 186 -6.45 -3.46 -4.70
CA ASP A 186 -6.07 -4.46 -5.68
C ASP A 186 -5.60 -3.77 -6.97
N LYS A 187 -4.47 -4.22 -7.49
CA LYS A 187 -3.79 -3.65 -8.66
C LYS A 187 -4.68 -3.63 -9.91
N ASN A 188 -5.63 -4.55 -10.02
CA ASN A 188 -6.52 -4.66 -11.18
C ASN A 188 -7.84 -3.88 -11.00
N ALA A 189 -8.05 -3.25 -9.85
CA ALA A 189 -9.22 -2.42 -9.62
C ALA A 189 -9.27 -1.27 -10.63
N LYS A 190 -10.46 -1.00 -11.19
CA LYS A 190 -10.67 0.08 -12.14
C LYS A 190 -10.64 1.43 -11.46
N MET A 191 -10.02 2.42 -12.10
CA MET A 191 -9.97 3.79 -11.63
C MET A 191 -11.37 4.41 -11.47
N LEU A 192 -12.39 3.92 -12.18
CA LEU A 192 -13.80 4.25 -11.90
C LEU A 192 -14.17 4.10 -10.42
N GLU A 193 -13.80 2.98 -9.81
CA GLU A 193 -14.16 2.68 -8.42
C GLU A 193 -13.25 3.41 -7.43
N ILE A 194 -11.99 3.63 -7.82
CA ILE A 194 -11.02 4.40 -7.02
C ILE A 194 -11.42 5.87 -6.98
N GLU A 195 -11.81 6.44 -8.11
CA GLU A 195 -12.27 7.83 -8.23
C GLU A 195 -13.48 8.08 -7.33
N LYS A 196 -14.43 7.15 -7.23
CA LYS A 196 -15.55 7.27 -6.28
C LYS A 196 -15.04 7.44 -4.85
N MET A 197 -14.01 6.69 -4.43
CA MET A 197 -13.40 6.87 -3.12
C MET A 197 -12.68 8.22 -2.99
N LEU A 198 -11.91 8.63 -4.00
CA LEU A 198 -11.21 9.92 -4.00
C LEU A 198 -12.19 11.10 -3.88
N CYS A 199 -13.31 11.07 -4.60
CA CYS A 199 -14.38 12.06 -4.47
C CYS A 199 -14.98 12.10 -3.06
N TRP A 200 -15.20 10.94 -2.43
CA TRP A 200 -15.66 10.88 -1.04
C TRP A 200 -14.62 11.46 -0.08
N PHE A 201 -13.33 11.18 -0.29
CA PHE A 201 -12.27 11.75 0.53
C PHE A 201 -12.21 13.27 0.39
N GLN A 202 -12.36 13.82 -0.82
CA GLN A 202 -12.49 15.26 -1.05
C GLN A 202 -13.71 15.85 -0.35
N TYR A 203 -14.87 15.21 -0.51
CA TYR A 203 -16.12 15.64 0.14
C TYR A 203 -16.00 15.69 1.67
N MET A 204 -15.21 14.79 2.26
CA MET A 204 -14.96 14.72 3.70
C MET A 204 -13.71 15.51 4.15
N ASN A 205 -13.09 16.28 3.24
CA ASN A 205 -11.86 17.03 3.49
C ASN A 205 -10.70 16.16 4.04
N LYS A 206 -10.60 14.92 3.53
CA LYS A 206 -9.48 14.01 3.77
C LYS A 206 -8.55 14.03 2.56
N LEU A 207 -7.79 15.11 2.45
CA LEU A 207 -7.03 15.43 1.24
C LEU A 207 -5.65 14.75 1.15
N LYS A 208 -5.23 14.01 2.18
CA LYS A 208 -3.95 13.28 2.21
C LYS A 208 -4.21 11.79 2.37
N ILE A 209 -3.80 11.01 1.38
CA ILE A 209 -4.03 9.57 1.31
C ILE A 209 -2.70 8.88 1.07
N ALA A 210 -2.37 7.91 1.91
CA ALA A 210 -1.23 7.04 1.74
C ALA A 210 -1.68 5.80 0.94
N LEU A 211 -1.28 5.75 -0.33
CA LEU A 211 -1.54 4.65 -1.25
C LEU A 211 -0.52 3.53 -0.97
N VAL A 212 -0.98 2.37 -0.50
CA VAL A 212 -0.09 1.29 -0.05
C VAL A 212 0.45 0.49 -1.24
N ASN A 213 1.75 0.21 -1.22
CA ASN A 213 2.45 -0.66 -2.18
C ASN A 213 3.49 -1.54 -1.47
N ASN A 214 3.99 -2.56 -2.20
CA ASN A 214 5.17 -3.36 -1.79
C ASN A 214 5.14 -3.85 -0.33
N ILE A 215 4.17 -4.69 0.01
CA ILE A 215 4.14 -5.32 1.33
C ILE A 215 5.22 -6.41 1.45
N ASN A 216 6.08 -6.26 2.45
CA ASN A 216 7.21 -7.12 2.76
C ASN A 216 7.11 -7.61 4.20
N ILE A 217 7.64 -8.81 4.46
CA ILE A 217 7.76 -9.34 5.83
C ILE A 217 9.24 -9.31 6.22
N ASN A 218 9.51 -8.74 7.38
CA ASN A 218 10.82 -8.62 8.00
C ASN A 218 10.84 -9.40 9.31
N PHE A 219 12.01 -9.50 9.94
CA PHE A 219 12.18 -10.20 11.20
C PHE A 219 12.96 -9.32 12.19
N ASP A 220 12.35 -8.97 13.33
CA ASP A 220 13.03 -8.33 14.46
C ASP A 220 13.12 -9.31 15.61
N LYS A 221 14.30 -9.47 16.22
CA LYS A 221 14.55 -10.44 17.31
C LYS A 221 14.00 -11.86 17.04
N HIS A 222 13.95 -12.28 15.77
CA HIS A 222 13.36 -13.54 15.29
C HIS A 222 11.82 -13.63 15.34
N GLU A 223 11.10 -12.51 15.36
CA GLU A 223 9.65 -12.43 15.17
C GLU A 223 9.31 -11.81 13.81
N PRO A 224 8.42 -12.41 13.00
CA PRO A 224 7.98 -11.83 11.75
C PRO A 224 7.10 -10.59 11.97
N PHE A 225 7.35 -9.52 11.23
CA PHE A 225 6.47 -8.35 11.14
C PHE A 225 6.38 -7.85 9.71
N TYR A 226 5.23 -7.31 9.31
CA TYR A 226 5.03 -6.73 8.00
C TYR A 226 5.41 -5.26 7.98
N SER A 227 5.92 -4.83 6.84
CA SER A 227 6.15 -3.44 6.47
C SER A 227 5.63 -3.23 5.06
N TYR A 228 5.24 -2.01 4.75
CA TYR A 228 4.84 -1.62 3.41
C TYR A 228 5.36 -0.24 3.08
N GLU A 229 5.41 0.06 1.80
CA GLU A 229 5.69 1.39 1.29
C GLU A 229 4.37 2.13 1.04
N THR A 230 4.46 3.45 1.04
CA THR A 230 3.32 4.32 0.74
C THR A 230 3.70 5.42 -0.22
N LEU A 231 2.86 5.64 -1.24
CA LEU A 231 2.87 6.85 -2.06
C LEU A 231 1.81 7.83 -1.54
N ASN A 232 2.24 9.01 -1.06
CA ASN A 232 1.33 10.01 -0.53
C ASN A 232 0.65 10.81 -1.64
N LEU A 233 -0.63 10.55 -1.87
CA LEU A 233 -1.50 11.32 -2.76
C LEU A 233 -2.08 12.53 -2.02
N LYS A 234 -1.94 13.71 -2.63
CA LYS A 234 -2.63 14.93 -2.22
C LYS A 234 -3.79 15.22 -3.18
N LEU A 235 -5.00 15.34 -2.66
CA LEU A 235 -6.19 15.67 -3.46
C LEU A 235 -6.45 17.19 -3.46
N PRO A 236 -6.87 17.77 -4.60
CA PRO A 236 -7.30 19.16 -4.68
C PRO A 236 -8.72 19.37 -4.10
N PRO A 237 -9.09 20.61 -3.71
CA PRO A 237 -8.24 21.76 -3.47
C PRO A 237 -7.55 21.63 -2.11
N GLU A 238 -6.25 21.94 -2.03
CA GLU A 238 -5.52 21.92 -0.73
C GLU A 238 -6.00 23.04 0.23
N ILE A 239 -6.80 24.00 -0.27
CA ILE A 239 -7.42 25.06 0.52
C ILE A 239 -8.78 24.58 1.02
N GLU A 240 -8.90 24.37 2.33
CA GLU A 240 -10.18 24.22 3.03
C GLU A 240 -11.09 25.40 2.68
N ASN A 241 -12.14 25.12 1.92
CA ASN A 241 -13.15 26.12 1.60
C ASN A 241 -14.48 25.65 2.18
N ASP A 242 -14.86 26.24 3.31
CA ASP A 242 -16.14 25.96 3.99
C ASP A 242 -17.36 26.23 3.07
N LYS A 243 -17.22 27.11 2.07
CA LYS A 243 -18.26 27.36 1.06
C LYS A 243 -18.38 26.25 0.02
N TYR A 244 -17.41 25.36 -0.06
CA TYR A 244 -17.43 24.20 -0.96
C TYR A 244 -18.39 23.12 -0.43
N PHE A 245 -18.42 22.93 0.90
CA PHE A 245 -19.35 22.01 1.58
C PHE A 245 -20.83 22.31 1.32
N SER A 246 -21.22 23.57 1.17
CA SER A 246 -22.62 23.97 0.99
C SER A 246 -23.15 23.79 -0.44
N LYS A 247 -22.27 23.55 -1.43
CA LYS A 247 -22.66 23.40 -2.85
C LYS A 247 -22.70 21.95 -3.35
N ILE A 248 -22.03 21.00 -2.69
CA ILE A 248 -21.93 19.59 -3.17
C ILE A 248 -23.13 18.74 -2.71
N THR A 249 -24.03 19.29 -1.88
CA THR A 249 -25.20 18.56 -1.35
C THR A 249 -26.22 18.17 -2.42
N SER A 250 -26.13 18.68 -3.65
CA SER A 250 -27.09 18.38 -4.72
C SER A 250 -26.52 17.75 -5.99
N ASN A 251 -25.20 17.71 -6.22
CA ASN A 251 -24.59 16.98 -7.33
C ASN A 251 -23.10 16.70 -7.01
N LEU A 252 -22.66 15.44 -7.20
CA LEU A 252 -21.28 14.95 -7.00
C LEU A 252 -20.32 15.49 -8.08
N ALA A 253 -20.23 16.80 -8.26
CA ALA A 253 -19.21 17.41 -9.12
C ALA A 253 -17.95 17.66 -8.27
N PRO A 254 -16.79 17.05 -8.61
CA PRO A 254 -15.56 17.35 -7.92
C PRO A 254 -15.14 18.82 -8.14
N PRO A 255 -14.33 19.39 -7.24
CA PRO A 255 -13.92 20.77 -7.34
C PRO A 255 -13.15 21.00 -8.64
N PRO A 256 -13.41 22.11 -9.35
CA PRO A 256 -12.53 22.49 -10.43
C PRO A 256 -11.10 22.56 -9.87
N PRO A 257 -10.09 22.16 -10.65
CA PRO A 257 -8.69 22.28 -10.23
C PRO A 257 -8.43 23.71 -9.74
N PRO A 258 -7.56 23.92 -8.72
CA PRO A 258 -7.18 25.25 -8.28
C PRO A 258 -6.40 25.95 -9.41
N PHE A 259 -7.14 26.55 -10.35
CA PHE A 259 -6.63 27.10 -11.60
C PHE A 259 -6.33 28.59 -11.53
N SER A 260 -6.46 29.24 -10.38
CA SER A 260 -6.45 30.70 -10.32
C SER A 260 -5.11 31.37 -10.69
N LEU A 261 -4.02 30.64 -10.95
CA LEU A 261 -2.70 31.25 -11.23
C LEU A 261 -1.79 30.47 -12.21
N ILE A 262 -2.31 29.72 -13.19
CA ILE A 262 -1.43 29.21 -14.27
C ILE A 262 -1.25 30.30 -15.32
N LYS A 263 -0.44 31.33 -15.00
CA LYS A 263 0.13 32.21 -16.02
C LYS A 263 1.05 31.36 -16.90
N GLU A 264 0.69 31.20 -18.18
CA GLU A 264 1.52 30.78 -19.33
C GLU A 264 2.80 29.98 -18.99
N SER A 265 2.67 28.88 -18.27
CA SER A 265 3.84 28.11 -17.83
C SER A 265 4.13 26.98 -18.82
N ASN A 266 5.41 26.69 -18.97
CA ASN A 266 5.94 25.53 -19.68
C ASN A 266 5.37 24.24 -19.02
N ILE A 267 4.33 23.64 -19.60
CA ILE A 267 3.59 22.51 -19.00
C ILE A 267 3.97 21.19 -19.67
N LEU A 268 4.03 20.12 -18.87
CA LEU A 268 4.04 18.73 -19.33
C LEU A 268 2.69 18.09 -18.98
N ILE A 269 1.99 17.55 -19.97
CA ILE A 269 0.77 16.77 -19.75
C ILE A 269 1.05 15.29 -19.97
N LEU A 270 0.73 14.49 -18.97
CA LEU A 270 0.78 13.04 -19.02
C LEU A 270 -0.64 12.49 -18.94
N LYS A 271 -1.00 11.60 -19.87
CA LYS A 271 -2.33 10.98 -19.92
C LYS A 271 -2.19 9.48 -19.74
N LEU A 272 -2.83 8.94 -18.72
CA LEU A 272 -3.08 7.52 -18.58
C LEU A 272 -4.41 7.17 -19.26
N ASN A 273 -4.36 6.40 -20.34
CA ASN A 273 -5.53 6.00 -21.12
C ASN A 273 -5.42 4.50 -21.42
N LYS A 274 -6.44 3.72 -21.02
CA LYS A 274 -6.48 2.26 -21.18
C LYS A 274 -5.16 1.60 -20.78
N ASN A 275 -4.69 1.89 -19.57
CA ASN A 275 -3.47 1.37 -18.97
C ASN A 275 -2.15 1.80 -19.61
N LYS A 276 -2.18 2.66 -20.64
CA LYS A 276 -1.00 3.17 -21.35
C LYS A 276 -0.78 4.64 -21.03
N ILE A 277 0.48 5.05 -20.94
CA ILE A 277 0.85 6.43 -20.58
C ILE A 277 1.24 7.16 -21.86
N PHE A 278 0.71 8.36 -22.06
CA PHE A 278 0.94 9.18 -23.23
C PHE A 278 1.44 10.57 -22.84
N ASN A 279 2.32 11.11 -23.67
CA ASN A 279 2.51 12.55 -23.78
C ASN A 279 2.11 12.96 -25.21
N ASN A 280 1.17 13.89 -25.32
CA ASN A 280 0.52 14.23 -26.59
C ASN A 280 -0.10 12.97 -27.24
N LYS A 281 0.41 12.56 -28.42
CA LYS A 281 -0.01 11.36 -29.15
C LYS A 281 0.99 10.20 -29.06
N LYS A 282 2.11 10.39 -28.36
CA LYS A 282 3.17 9.38 -28.23
C LYS A 282 2.92 8.55 -26.97
N GLU A 283 2.77 7.24 -27.13
CA GLU A 283 2.82 6.27 -26.03
C GLU A 283 4.24 6.24 -25.46
N LEU A 284 4.36 6.24 -24.13
CA LEU A 284 5.61 6.24 -23.41
C LEU A 284 5.75 4.95 -22.62
N ASP A 285 6.90 4.29 -22.74
CA ASP A 285 7.30 3.32 -21.72
C ASP A 285 7.79 4.01 -20.43
N ILE A 286 8.12 3.22 -19.40
CA ILE A 286 8.56 3.76 -18.10
C ILE A 286 9.92 4.49 -18.19
N SER A 287 10.83 4.03 -19.03
CA SER A 287 12.15 4.64 -19.21
C SER A 287 12.03 5.99 -19.93
N GLU A 288 11.21 6.05 -20.98
CA GLU A 288 10.89 7.27 -21.71
C GLU A 288 10.14 8.27 -20.83
N LEU A 289 9.16 7.79 -20.06
CA LEU A 289 8.42 8.59 -19.09
C LEU A 289 9.35 9.23 -18.05
N LYS A 290 10.26 8.43 -17.48
CA LYS A 290 11.27 8.89 -16.51
C LYS A 290 12.14 9.99 -17.12
N ALA A 291 12.72 9.76 -18.29
CA ALA A 291 13.58 10.74 -18.96
C ALA A 291 12.83 12.06 -19.26
N LEU A 292 11.57 11.97 -19.70
CA LEU A 292 10.73 13.13 -19.99
C LEU A 292 10.40 13.94 -18.73
N ILE A 293 10.05 13.26 -17.63
CA ILE A 293 9.76 13.90 -16.34
C ILE A 293 11.02 14.56 -15.78
N GLU A 294 12.16 13.87 -15.77
CA GLU A 294 13.41 14.45 -15.26
C GLU A 294 13.81 15.71 -16.02
N LYS A 295 13.74 15.67 -17.36
CA LYS A 295 13.95 16.85 -18.21
C LYS A 295 12.99 17.98 -17.86
N SER A 296 11.74 17.65 -17.59
CA SER A 296 10.69 18.64 -17.28
C SER A 296 10.88 19.28 -15.92
N ILE A 297 11.25 18.50 -14.90
CA ILE A 297 11.56 19.01 -13.55
C ILE A 297 12.75 19.99 -13.61
N ARG A 298 13.83 19.63 -14.34
CA ARG A 298 15.00 20.51 -14.48
C ARG A 298 14.71 21.77 -15.29
N GLY A 299 13.78 21.68 -16.25
CA GLY A 299 13.28 22.82 -17.03
C GLY A 299 12.19 23.63 -16.32
N ASP A 300 12.00 23.42 -15.02
CA ASP A 300 10.99 24.08 -14.17
C ASP A 300 9.56 24.02 -14.73
N LYS A 301 9.22 22.90 -15.39
CA LYS A 301 7.89 22.69 -15.96
C LYS A 301 6.88 22.26 -14.91
N LEU A 302 5.64 22.71 -15.09
CA LEU A 302 4.48 22.18 -14.36
C LEU A 302 4.06 20.84 -14.96
N ILE A 303 3.98 19.79 -14.15
CA ILE A 303 3.57 18.45 -14.59
C ILE A 303 2.11 18.20 -14.19
N ILE A 304 1.25 17.98 -15.19
CA ILE A 304 -0.16 17.61 -14.99
C ILE A 304 -0.32 16.15 -15.36
N SER A 305 -0.79 15.33 -14.41
CA SER A 305 -1.15 13.93 -14.66
C SER A 305 -2.67 13.75 -14.74
N LEU A 306 -3.11 13.15 -15.84
CA LEU A 306 -4.51 12.85 -16.14
C LEU A 306 -4.69 11.33 -16.28
N TYR A 307 -5.86 10.80 -15.94
CA TYR A 307 -6.16 9.38 -16.13
C TYR A 307 -7.62 9.13 -16.54
N ASP A 308 -7.88 8.10 -17.34
CA ASP A 308 -9.25 7.65 -17.62
C ASP A 308 -9.79 6.68 -16.54
N LEU A 309 -11.10 6.49 -16.48
CA LEU A 309 -11.73 5.60 -15.50
C LEU A 309 -11.57 4.11 -15.83
N ASP A 310 -11.25 3.80 -17.09
CA ASP A 310 -11.08 2.44 -17.57
C ASP A 310 -9.70 1.85 -17.26
N SER A 311 -8.71 2.69 -16.97
CA SER A 311 -7.42 2.24 -16.48
C SER A 311 -7.53 1.57 -15.12
N ASP A 312 -6.56 0.72 -14.81
CA ASP A 312 -6.42 0.05 -13.53
C ASP A 312 -5.54 0.85 -12.57
N TYR A 313 -5.72 0.53 -11.29
CA TYR A 313 -4.98 1.12 -10.19
C TYR A 313 -3.47 0.91 -10.32
N ASN A 314 -3.01 -0.19 -10.91
CA ASN A 314 -1.59 -0.47 -11.11
C ASN A 314 -0.93 0.54 -12.07
N SER A 315 -1.52 0.78 -13.24
CA SER A 315 -0.99 1.75 -14.19
C SER A 315 -1.07 3.18 -13.66
N PHE A 316 -2.13 3.51 -12.91
CA PHE A 316 -2.22 4.76 -12.16
C PHE A 316 -1.08 4.92 -11.15
N MET A 317 -0.84 3.88 -10.34
CA MET A 317 0.23 3.87 -9.36
C MET A 317 1.59 4.00 -10.03
N LYS A 318 1.86 3.28 -11.12
CA LYS A 318 3.12 3.37 -11.89
C LYS A 318 3.40 4.78 -12.38
N MET A 319 2.43 5.45 -12.99
CA MET A 319 2.63 6.82 -13.49
C MET A 319 3.00 7.78 -12.34
N ASN A 320 2.22 7.77 -11.26
CA ASN A 320 2.43 8.66 -10.11
C ASN A 320 3.72 8.36 -9.34
N ALA A 321 4.01 7.08 -9.20
CA ALA A 321 5.26 6.56 -8.67
C ALA A 321 6.47 7.11 -9.42
N THR A 322 6.46 7.02 -10.76
CA THR A 322 7.56 7.52 -11.60
C THR A 322 7.74 9.02 -11.43
N ILE A 323 6.65 9.81 -11.41
CA ILE A 323 6.72 11.26 -11.17
C ILE A 323 7.39 11.55 -9.82
N ASN A 324 6.93 10.91 -8.74
CA ASN A 324 7.47 11.12 -7.41
C ASN A 324 8.94 10.69 -7.29
N LEU A 325 9.30 9.56 -7.91
CA LEU A 325 10.67 9.06 -7.93
C LEU A 325 11.63 10.03 -8.65
N CYS A 326 11.21 10.62 -9.77
CA CYS A 326 12.04 11.60 -10.47
C CYS A 326 12.31 12.84 -9.60
N TYR A 327 11.30 13.37 -8.90
CA TYR A 327 11.53 14.44 -7.93
C TYR A 327 12.48 14.03 -6.81
N LYS A 328 12.33 12.83 -6.27
CA LYS A 328 13.21 12.31 -5.20
C LYS A 328 14.66 12.21 -5.70
N ASN A 329 14.89 11.63 -6.87
CA ASN A 329 16.22 11.46 -7.45
C ASN A 329 16.92 12.80 -7.70
N ILE A 330 16.21 13.74 -8.32
CA ILE A 330 16.75 15.08 -8.62
C ILE A 330 17.10 15.85 -7.33
N ARG A 331 16.27 15.72 -6.29
CA ARG A 331 16.58 16.29 -4.98
C ARG A 331 17.79 15.62 -4.34
N ASN A 332 17.87 14.29 -4.36
CA ASN A 332 19.01 13.54 -3.84
C ASN A 332 20.32 13.92 -4.53
N GLU A 333 20.33 14.09 -5.85
CA GLU A 333 21.49 14.60 -6.60
C GLU A 333 21.94 15.97 -6.08
N ASN A 334 21.01 16.90 -5.88
CA ASN A 334 21.30 18.23 -5.36
C ASN A 334 21.81 18.17 -3.90
N VAL A 335 21.22 17.31 -3.06
CA VAL A 335 21.69 17.10 -1.68
C VAL A 335 23.09 16.53 -1.63
N LEU A 336 23.39 15.51 -2.43
CA LEU A 336 24.72 14.92 -2.50
C LEU A 336 25.77 15.96 -2.90
N LEU A 337 25.44 16.84 -3.85
CA LEU A 337 26.31 17.94 -4.26
C LEU A 337 26.53 18.98 -3.15
N LYS A 338 25.50 19.31 -2.36
CA LYS A 338 25.56 20.38 -1.35
C LYS A 338 26.03 19.93 0.03
N HIS A 339 25.51 18.81 0.50
CA HIS A 339 25.64 18.34 1.88
C HIS A 339 26.44 17.04 2.01
N LYS A 340 26.75 16.36 0.90
CA LYS A 340 27.42 15.04 0.89
C LYS A 340 26.70 13.98 1.75
N LYS A 341 25.38 14.08 1.84
CA LYS A 341 24.48 13.19 2.60
C LYS A 341 23.32 12.73 1.72
N ALA A 342 22.57 11.72 2.17
CA ALA A 342 21.27 11.41 1.58
C ALA A 342 20.20 12.40 2.07
N PHE A 343 19.14 12.62 1.29
CA PHE A 343 18.09 13.60 1.62
C PHE A 343 17.34 13.26 2.92
N ASP A 344 17.16 11.98 3.23
CA ASP A 344 16.52 11.46 4.44
C ASP A 344 17.41 11.57 5.69
N GLU A 345 18.71 11.80 5.52
CA GLU A 345 19.65 12.09 6.62
C GLU A 345 19.74 13.58 6.95
N LEU A 346 19.12 14.44 6.14
CA LEU A 346 19.04 15.88 6.39
C LEU A 346 18.05 16.21 7.50
N ASN A 347 18.33 17.27 8.25
CA ASN A 347 17.36 17.83 9.19
C ASN A 347 16.20 18.52 8.45
N ILE A 348 15.13 18.88 9.18
CA ILE A 348 13.90 19.46 8.60
C ILE A 348 14.18 20.77 7.83
N GLU A 349 15.06 21.63 8.33
CA GLU A 349 15.38 22.92 7.71
C GLU A 349 16.14 22.72 6.38
N GLU A 350 17.13 21.84 6.38
CA GLU A 350 17.89 21.44 5.20
C GLU A 350 16.97 20.81 4.14
N GLN A 351 16.09 19.88 4.54
CA GLN A 351 15.09 19.29 3.63
C GLN A 351 14.16 20.36 3.03
N ASN A 352 13.71 21.31 3.85
CA ASN A 352 12.84 22.39 3.40
C ASN A 352 13.56 23.34 2.43
N SER A 353 14.84 23.60 2.62
CA SER A 353 15.67 24.38 1.70
C SER A 353 15.73 23.71 0.32
N ILE A 354 16.08 22.41 0.27
CA ILE A 354 16.12 21.64 -0.98
C ILE A 354 14.74 21.58 -1.66
N LYS A 355 13.65 21.41 -0.89
CA LYS A 355 12.28 21.43 -1.42
C LYS A 355 11.87 22.80 -1.98
N LYS A 356 12.42 23.91 -1.47
CA LYS A 356 12.16 25.25 -2.01
C LYS A 356 12.87 25.48 -3.34
N GLU A 357 14.08 24.94 -3.49
CA GLU A 357 14.84 25.04 -4.74
C GLU A 357 14.28 24.15 -5.85
N ILE A 358 13.85 22.94 -5.47
CA ILE A 358 13.20 21.98 -6.39
C ILE A 358 11.78 21.72 -5.86
N PRO A 359 10.86 22.68 -6.05
CA PRO A 359 9.48 22.51 -5.60
C PRO A 359 8.79 21.40 -6.39
N ASN A 360 7.89 20.67 -5.72
CA ASN A 360 7.03 19.72 -6.42
C ASN A 360 5.96 20.51 -7.19
N LYS A 361 6.27 20.88 -8.44
CA LYS A 361 5.35 21.51 -9.39
C LYS A 361 4.61 20.45 -10.18
N SER A 362 3.88 19.57 -9.49
CA SER A 362 3.02 18.60 -10.13
C SER A 362 1.61 18.67 -9.57
N ILE A 363 0.64 18.80 -10.47
CA ILE A 363 -0.78 18.72 -10.12
C ILE A 363 -1.24 17.31 -10.45
N TRP A 364 -1.55 16.58 -9.40
CA TRP A 364 -1.78 15.14 -9.48
C TRP A 364 -3.24 14.84 -9.83
N ASN A 365 -3.40 13.86 -10.72
CA ASN A 365 -4.51 12.90 -10.70
C ASN A 365 -5.88 13.50 -10.91
N TYR A 366 -6.07 14.12 -12.07
CA TYR A 366 -7.41 14.45 -12.54
C TYR A 366 -7.94 13.36 -13.45
N SER A 367 -9.15 12.90 -13.16
CA SER A 367 -9.81 11.94 -14.03
C SER A 367 -10.37 12.65 -15.28
N ILE A 368 -10.04 12.13 -16.46
CA ILE A 368 -10.53 12.55 -17.78
C ILE A 368 -12.06 12.46 -17.95
N PRO A 369 -12.87 11.57 -17.35
CA PRO A 369 -14.34 11.63 -17.44
C PRO A 369 -14.98 12.98 -17.11
N HIS A 370 -14.33 13.81 -16.28
CA HIS A 370 -14.81 15.16 -15.95
C HIS A 370 -14.41 16.21 -17.01
N PHE A 371 -13.59 15.83 -18.00
CA PHE A 371 -13.07 16.68 -19.06
C PHE A 371 -13.35 16.10 -20.45
N ASN A 372 -14.08 16.84 -21.27
CA ASN A 372 -14.38 16.48 -22.66
C ASN A 372 -13.12 16.47 -23.54
N SER A 373 -12.22 17.42 -23.31
CA SER A 373 -11.00 17.57 -24.10
C SER A 373 -9.99 18.46 -23.37
N LEU A 374 -8.74 18.42 -23.81
CA LEU A 374 -7.81 19.52 -23.52
C LEU A 374 -8.13 20.69 -24.45
N ILE A 375 -7.94 21.91 -23.96
CA ILE A 375 -7.92 23.12 -24.77
C ILE A 375 -6.45 23.44 -25.01
N GLU A 376 -6.00 23.27 -26.25
CA GLU A 376 -4.63 23.54 -26.68
C GLU A 376 -4.65 24.58 -27.82
N GLU A 377 -3.83 25.61 -27.74
CA GLU A 377 -3.63 26.60 -28.81
C GLU A 377 -2.13 26.78 -29.07
N ASN A 378 -1.70 26.63 -30.33
CA ASN A 378 -0.29 26.75 -30.72
C ASN A 378 0.67 25.85 -29.91
N GLY A 379 0.20 24.68 -29.46
CA GLY A 379 0.97 23.75 -28.63
C GLY A 379 1.05 24.12 -27.15
N ASN A 380 0.40 25.21 -26.73
CA ASN A 380 0.28 25.62 -25.33
C ASN A 380 -1.03 25.09 -24.74
N PHE A 381 -0.97 24.58 -23.52
CA PHE A 381 -2.14 24.19 -22.75
C PHE A 381 -2.85 25.41 -22.21
N LEU A 382 -4.11 25.61 -22.61
CA LEU A 382 -4.95 26.73 -22.16
C LEU A 382 -5.98 26.31 -21.11
N GLY A 383 -6.27 25.02 -20.98
CA GLY A 383 -7.19 24.53 -19.96
C GLY A 383 -7.81 23.18 -20.29
N LEU A 384 -8.79 22.81 -19.48
CA LEU A 384 -9.61 21.61 -19.67
C LEU A 384 -11.01 22.05 -20.10
N ASN A 385 -11.54 21.43 -21.15
CA ASN A 385 -12.95 21.55 -21.48
C ASN A 385 -13.73 20.64 -20.53
N ILE A 386 -14.53 21.20 -19.63
CA ILE A 386 -15.25 20.47 -18.58
C ILE A 386 -16.66 20.15 -19.10
N ASN A 387 -17.16 18.93 -18.84
CA ASN A 387 -18.58 18.66 -19.02
C ASN A 387 -19.35 19.51 -17.99
N THR A 388 -20.11 20.50 -18.45
CA THR A 388 -21.17 21.09 -17.62
C THR A 388 -22.19 19.98 -17.38
N ILE A 389 -22.10 19.31 -16.24
CA ILE A 389 -23.13 18.42 -15.75
C ILE A 389 -24.33 19.32 -15.43
N ASN A 390 -25.32 19.33 -16.32
CA ASN A 390 -26.61 20.00 -16.06
C ASN A 390 -27.33 19.36 -14.87
#